data_AF-A0A1D7XHJ5-F1
#
_entry.id   AF-A0A1D7XHJ5-F1
#
_cell.length_a   1.000
_cell.length_b   1.000
_cell.length_c   1.000
_cell.angle_alpha   90.00
_cell.angle_beta   90.00
_cell.angle_gamma   90.00
#
_symmetry.space_group_name_H-M   'P 1'
#
loop_
_entity.id
_entity.type
_entity.pdbx_description
1 polymer ?
#
loop_
_entity_poly.entity_id
_entity_poly.type
_entity_poly.pdbx_seq_one_letter_code
_entity_poly.pdbx_strand_id
1 'polypeptide(L)'
;MIRPSFSRKNSAELEANKMFAEEIKKEKNNEKELKEIKNRNNDLSILNKDTVKYIIKQFPEMSLKIKESLLNLVNTLENTIDYIEDESSKIIKENRNFSLSESHRKISVEVYGMVKDIDNYAKWISEENLSNKNELCNKKIIDKEVACSKVDDKKDNKIKENIENKGIEIFKDFSLKNPKAFRLNDNVVEVENWDDLLVKTAEILNKKYKENKKLKPIQNEIKIFNKKSNENMLRNTVIDMLNEYRINLKDFKIIV
;
A
#
# COMPACT_ATOMS: atom_id res chain seq x y z
N MET A 1 28.60 73.43 -39.12
CA MET A 1 29.20 72.25 -38.45
C MET A 1 28.41 71.98 -37.17
N ILE A 2 27.57 70.95 -37.17
CA ILE A 2 26.84 70.50 -35.96
C ILE A 2 27.55 69.23 -35.50
N ARG A 3 28.18 69.26 -34.32
CA ARG A 3 28.64 68.06 -33.61
C ARG A 3 27.43 67.47 -32.87
N PRO A 4 27.05 66.20 -33.05
CA PRO A 4 26.03 65.60 -32.21
C PRO A 4 26.61 65.26 -30.84
N SER A 5 25.87 65.65 -29.82
CA SER A 5 26.12 65.52 -28.41
C SER A 5 25.97 64.08 -27.92
N PHE A 6 26.91 63.69 -27.06
CA PHE A 6 26.86 62.66 -26.03
C PHE A 6 25.50 61.99 -25.76
N SER A 7 25.45 60.69 -26.03
CA SER A 7 24.47 59.74 -25.50
C SER A 7 24.67 59.53 -23.99
N ARG A 8 24.00 60.34 -23.16
CA ARG A 8 23.80 60.03 -21.73
C ARG A 8 22.69 58.98 -21.64
N LYS A 9 23.05 57.72 -21.37
CA LYS A 9 22.08 56.71 -20.94
C LYS A 9 21.47 57.16 -19.60
N ASN A 10 20.14 57.23 -19.52
CA ASN A 10 19.42 57.66 -18.33
C ASN A 10 19.73 56.69 -17.16
N SER A 11 19.99 57.23 -15.97
CA SER A 11 20.29 56.44 -14.77
C SER A 11 19.20 55.40 -14.45
N ALA A 12 17.94 55.75 -14.73
CA ALA A 12 16.79 54.87 -14.56
C ALA A 12 16.82 53.63 -15.48
N GLU A 13 17.29 53.75 -16.73
CA GLU A 13 17.47 52.60 -17.62
C GLU A 13 18.61 51.69 -17.13
N LEU A 14 19.66 52.28 -16.55
CA LEU A 14 20.78 51.51 -16.02
C LEU A 14 20.38 50.70 -14.77
N GLU A 15 19.51 51.27 -13.95
CA GLU A 15 18.99 50.66 -12.71
C GLU A 15 17.95 49.57 -13.00
N ALA A 16 17.04 49.80 -13.95
CA ALA A 16 16.10 48.79 -14.43
C ALA A 16 16.81 47.58 -15.06
N ASN A 17 17.86 47.82 -15.85
CA ASN A 17 18.67 46.74 -16.44
C ASN A 17 19.45 45.92 -15.39
N LYS A 18 19.86 46.56 -14.27
CA LYS A 18 20.51 45.86 -13.15
C LYS A 18 19.51 44.99 -12.38
N MET A 19 18.33 45.51 -12.08
CA MET A 19 17.28 44.73 -11.39
C MET A 19 16.87 43.50 -12.21
N PHE A 20 16.65 43.67 -13.52
CA PHE A 20 16.31 42.55 -14.42
C PHE A 20 17.42 41.51 -14.51
N ALA A 21 18.69 41.94 -14.54
CA ALA A 21 19.83 41.02 -14.54
C ALA A 21 20.01 40.26 -13.22
N GLU A 22 19.65 40.86 -12.08
CA GLU A 22 19.64 40.19 -10.77
C GLU A 22 18.50 39.19 -10.66
N GLU A 23 17.33 39.50 -11.22
CA GLU A 23 16.17 38.62 -11.25
C GLU A 23 16.43 37.37 -12.11
N ILE A 24 17.04 37.54 -13.30
CA ILE A 24 17.50 36.41 -14.13
C ILE A 24 18.58 35.58 -13.42
N LYS A 25 19.47 36.19 -12.62
CA LYS A 25 20.46 35.45 -11.84
C LYS A 25 19.82 34.66 -10.70
N LYS A 26 18.82 35.23 -10.02
CA LYS A 26 18.02 34.53 -9.01
C LYS A 26 17.24 33.36 -9.62
N GLU A 27 16.59 33.55 -10.77
CA GLU A 27 15.90 32.47 -11.49
C GLU A 27 16.87 31.36 -11.91
N LYS A 28 18.05 31.70 -12.44
CA LYS A 28 19.09 30.72 -12.80
C LYS A 28 19.68 29.99 -11.59
N ASN A 29 19.80 30.65 -10.44
CA ASN A 29 20.23 30.03 -9.20
C ASN A 29 19.14 29.11 -8.63
N ASN A 30 17.87 29.52 -8.65
CA ASN A 30 16.74 28.68 -8.27
C ASN A 30 16.62 27.46 -9.20
N GLU A 31 16.81 27.61 -10.52
CA GLU A 31 16.86 26.48 -11.44
C GLU A 31 18.04 25.54 -11.19
N LYS A 32 19.21 26.06 -10.79
CA LYS A 32 20.37 25.25 -10.41
C LYS A 32 20.13 24.51 -9.10
N GLU A 33 19.57 25.17 -8.08
CA GLU A 33 19.16 24.52 -6.83
C GLU A 33 18.08 23.45 -7.09
N LEU A 34 17.09 23.71 -7.94
CA LEU A 34 16.07 22.72 -8.34
C LEU A 34 16.68 21.53 -9.11
N LYS A 35 17.73 21.75 -9.92
CA LYS A 35 18.48 20.70 -10.61
C LYS A 35 19.38 19.91 -9.64
N GLU A 36 19.98 20.57 -8.65
CA GLU A 36 20.76 19.91 -7.59
C GLU A 36 19.86 19.09 -6.65
N ILE A 37 18.67 19.58 -6.30
CA ILE A 37 17.65 18.85 -5.53
C ILE A 37 17.18 17.63 -6.33
N LYS A 38 16.88 17.78 -7.63
CA LYS A 38 16.53 16.63 -8.50
C LYS A 38 17.64 15.59 -8.61
N ASN A 39 18.90 16.00 -8.63
CA ASN A 39 20.03 15.07 -8.70
C ASN A 39 20.34 14.39 -7.36
N ARG A 40 20.10 15.04 -6.21
CA ARG A 40 20.18 14.39 -4.88
C ARG A 40 19.00 13.46 -4.60
N ASN A 41 17.85 13.68 -5.23
CA ASN A 41 16.66 12.83 -5.06
C ASN A 41 16.77 11.45 -5.72
N ASN A 42 17.74 11.22 -6.61
CA ASN A 42 17.97 9.86 -7.14
C ASN A 42 18.49 8.88 -6.07
N ASP A 43 19.03 9.40 -4.96
CA ASP A 43 19.46 8.63 -3.78
C ASP A 43 18.39 8.55 -2.67
N LEU A 44 17.23 9.19 -2.83
CA LEU A 44 16.14 9.20 -1.84
C LEU A 44 15.02 8.21 -2.16
N SER A 45 15.34 7.14 -2.89
CA SER A 45 14.43 6.00 -3.00
C SER A 45 14.40 5.27 -1.66
N ILE A 46 13.21 5.06 -1.08
CA ILE A 46 12.98 4.36 0.20
C ILE A 46 13.78 3.04 0.28
N LEU A 47 13.97 2.40 -0.88
CA LEU A 47 14.85 1.26 -1.04
C LEU A 47 15.77 1.45 -2.26
N ASN A 48 17.03 1.03 -2.12
CA ASN A 48 18.00 1.00 -3.21
C ASN A 48 17.52 0.06 -4.33
N LYS A 49 17.37 0.58 -5.55
CA LYS A 49 16.81 -0.17 -6.68
C LYS A 49 17.63 -1.39 -7.07
N ASP A 50 18.96 -1.32 -7.01
CA ASP A 50 19.83 -2.45 -7.40
C ASP A 50 19.71 -3.60 -6.39
N THR A 51 19.62 -3.26 -5.10
CA THR A 51 19.36 -4.22 -4.03
C THR A 51 18.00 -4.90 -4.24
N VAL A 52 16.95 -4.14 -4.54
CA VAL A 52 15.62 -4.70 -4.79
C VAL A 52 15.58 -5.52 -6.07
N LYS A 53 16.27 -5.12 -7.15
CA LYS A 53 16.44 -5.95 -8.36
C LYS A 53 17.10 -7.29 -8.04
N TYR A 54 18.13 -7.29 -7.21
CA TYR A 54 18.77 -8.53 -6.75
C TYR A 54 17.77 -9.42 -5.98
N ILE A 55 17.00 -8.84 -5.05
CA ILE A 55 15.98 -9.57 -4.30
C ILE A 55 14.88 -10.11 -5.23
N ILE A 56 14.41 -9.33 -6.21
CA ILE A 56 13.43 -9.79 -7.20
C ILE A 56 13.95 -11.01 -7.95
N LYS A 57 15.21 -10.97 -8.36
CA LYS A 57 15.84 -12.06 -9.13
C LYS A 57 16.09 -13.32 -8.31
N GLN A 58 16.62 -13.19 -7.09
CA GLN A 58 17.06 -14.32 -6.27
C GLN A 58 15.99 -14.82 -5.29
N PHE A 59 15.13 -13.93 -4.81
CA PHE A 59 14.14 -14.18 -3.77
C PHE A 59 12.77 -13.54 -4.13
N PRO A 60 12.14 -13.97 -5.23
CA PRO A 60 10.93 -13.31 -5.77
C PRO A 60 9.78 -13.26 -4.76
N GLU A 61 9.58 -14.29 -3.95
CA GLU A 61 8.58 -14.27 -2.88
C GLU A 61 8.80 -13.16 -1.84
N MET A 62 10.06 -12.86 -1.52
CA MET A 62 10.39 -11.78 -0.58
C MET A 62 10.19 -10.42 -1.22
N SER A 63 10.42 -10.29 -2.52
CA SER A 63 10.10 -9.05 -3.24
C SER A 63 8.60 -8.72 -3.23
N LEU A 64 7.74 -9.74 -3.30
CA LEU A 64 6.29 -9.56 -3.16
C LEU A 64 5.91 -9.10 -1.75
N LYS A 65 6.56 -9.65 -0.71
CA LYS A 65 6.34 -9.19 0.68
C LYS A 65 6.81 -7.76 0.91
N ILE A 66 7.91 -7.35 0.27
CA ILE A 66 8.37 -5.95 0.31
C ILE A 66 7.31 -5.04 -0.30
N LYS A 67 6.82 -5.39 -1.50
CA LYS A 67 5.72 -4.67 -2.15
C LYS A 67 4.48 -4.57 -1.24
N GLU A 68 4.03 -5.68 -0.66
CA GLU A 68 2.86 -5.70 0.22
C GLU A 68 3.06 -4.81 1.46
N SER A 69 4.25 -4.83 2.05
CA SER A 69 4.60 -3.93 3.16
C SER A 69 4.55 -2.46 2.76
N LEU A 70 5.01 -2.11 1.56
CA LEU A 70 4.93 -0.75 1.03
C LEU A 70 3.48 -0.31 0.80
N LEU A 71 2.61 -1.20 0.31
CA LEU A 71 1.18 -0.89 0.14
C LEU A 71 0.47 -0.71 1.49
N ASN A 72 0.87 -1.44 2.53
CA ASN A 72 0.36 -1.21 3.88
C ASN A 72 0.81 0.14 4.45
N LEU A 73 2.03 0.57 4.13
CA LEU A 73 2.50 1.92 4.46
C LEU A 73 1.67 2.98 3.73
N VAL A 74 1.36 2.79 2.44
CA VAL A 74 0.45 3.67 1.68
C VAL A 74 -0.89 3.82 2.40
N ASN A 75 -1.54 2.72 2.78
CA ASN A 75 -2.82 2.78 3.50
C ASN A 75 -2.72 3.55 4.82
N THR A 76 -1.60 3.38 5.55
CA THR A 76 -1.38 4.11 6.80
C THR A 76 -1.23 5.62 6.55
N LEU A 77 -0.55 6.00 5.47
CA LEU A 77 -0.37 7.41 5.10
C LEU A 77 -1.67 8.03 4.58
N GLU A 78 -2.51 7.31 3.84
CA GLU A 78 -3.84 7.77 3.44
C GLU A 78 -4.73 8.04 4.67
N ASN A 79 -4.78 7.10 5.62
CA ASN A 79 -5.50 7.33 6.89
C ASN A 79 -4.93 8.52 7.68
N THR A 80 -3.63 8.78 7.56
CA THR A 80 -2.98 9.94 8.19
C THR A 80 -3.41 11.25 7.51
N ILE A 81 -3.57 11.25 6.19
CA ILE A 81 -4.12 12.39 5.43
C ILE A 81 -5.53 12.70 5.92
N ASP A 82 -6.41 11.69 5.96
CA ASP A 82 -7.79 11.84 6.42
C ASP A 82 -7.84 12.44 7.84
N TYR A 83 -7.03 11.90 8.75
CA TYR A 83 -6.94 12.42 10.11
C TYR A 83 -6.48 13.89 10.18
N ILE A 84 -5.46 14.26 9.41
CA ILE A 84 -4.97 15.65 9.35
C ILE A 84 -6.03 16.59 8.77
N GLU A 85 -6.78 16.16 7.75
CA GLU A 85 -7.85 16.96 7.14
C GLU A 85 -9.04 17.16 8.09
N ASP A 86 -9.38 16.13 8.86
CA ASP A 86 -10.40 16.22 9.92
C ASP A 86 -9.99 17.22 11.01
N GLU A 87 -8.76 17.11 11.52
CA GLU A 87 -8.23 18.05 12.52
C GLU A 87 -8.13 19.48 11.98
N SER A 88 -7.67 19.64 10.73
CA SER A 88 -7.64 20.93 10.05
C SER A 88 -9.04 21.56 9.98
N SER A 89 -10.06 20.76 9.67
CA SER A 89 -11.45 21.20 9.60
C SER A 89 -12.03 21.56 10.98
N LYS A 90 -11.69 20.80 12.03
CA LYS A 90 -12.10 21.08 13.42
C LYS A 90 -11.56 22.43 13.90
N ILE A 91 -10.30 22.73 13.61
CA ILE A 91 -9.66 24.01 14.00
C ILE A 91 -10.39 25.22 13.42
N ILE A 92 -10.86 25.14 12.17
CA ILE A 92 -11.70 26.20 11.58
C ILE A 92 -13.05 26.29 12.30
N LYS A 93 -13.68 25.14 12.59
CA LYS A 93 -15.01 25.10 13.22
C LYS A 93 -15.01 25.68 14.62
N GLU A 94 -14.01 25.35 15.43
CA GLU A 94 -13.94 25.69 16.86
C GLU A 94 -13.28 27.05 17.09
N ASN A 95 -12.08 27.24 16.53
CA ASN A 95 -11.20 28.35 16.89
C ASN A 95 -11.09 29.40 15.79
N ARG A 96 -11.70 29.15 14.62
CA ARG A 96 -11.58 30.01 13.42
C ARG A 96 -10.12 30.31 13.03
N ASN A 97 -9.21 29.39 13.35
CA ASN A 97 -7.78 29.57 13.08
C ASN A 97 -7.43 29.03 11.69
N PHE A 98 -7.65 29.87 10.68
CA PHE A 98 -7.39 29.54 9.28
C PHE A 98 -5.90 29.32 8.97
N SER A 99 -5.00 30.04 9.66
CA SER A 99 -3.57 29.91 9.44
C SER A 99 -3.07 28.52 9.84
N LEU A 100 -3.48 28.02 11.00
CA LEU A 100 -3.07 26.69 11.46
C LEU A 100 -3.70 25.58 10.61
N SER A 101 -4.97 25.75 10.21
CA SER A 101 -5.64 24.83 9.29
C SER A 101 -4.92 24.74 7.93
N GLU A 102 -4.48 25.88 7.38
CA GLU A 102 -3.71 25.91 6.14
C GLU A 102 -2.37 25.17 6.28
N SER A 103 -1.67 25.35 7.42
CA SER A 103 -0.44 24.61 7.71
C SER A 103 -0.68 23.10 7.77
N HIS A 104 -1.74 22.62 8.43
CA HIS A 104 -2.08 21.20 8.43
C HIS A 104 -2.38 20.67 7.03
N ARG A 105 -3.11 21.44 6.21
CA ARG A 105 -3.42 21.05 4.84
C ARG A 105 -2.18 21.00 3.93
N LYS A 106 -1.18 21.85 4.17
CA LYS A 106 0.11 21.77 3.47
C LYS A 106 0.81 20.43 3.77
N ILE A 107 0.81 20.02 5.03
CA ILE A 107 1.36 18.72 5.43
C ILE A 107 0.59 17.56 4.80
N SER A 108 -0.74 17.59 4.74
CA SER A 108 -1.52 16.51 4.08
C SER A 108 -1.15 16.37 2.59
N VAL A 109 -0.92 17.48 1.89
CA VAL A 109 -0.44 17.48 0.51
C VAL A 109 0.98 16.89 0.39
N GLU A 110 1.87 17.19 1.32
CA GLU A 110 3.23 16.59 1.34
C GLU A 110 3.18 15.08 1.58
N VAL A 111 2.36 14.62 2.54
CA VAL A 111 2.14 13.19 2.82
C VAL A 111 1.58 12.48 1.59
N TYR A 112 0.66 13.12 0.86
CA TYR A 112 0.15 12.58 -0.40
C TYR A 112 1.23 12.44 -1.48
N GLY A 113 2.23 13.33 -1.49
CA GLY A 113 3.43 13.17 -2.31
C GLY A 113 4.16 11.87 -2.01
N MET A 114 4.36 11.57 -0.72
CA MET A 114 4.99 10.33 -0.27
C MET A 114 4.19 9.09 -0.67
N VAL A 115 2.86 9.14 -0.54
CA VAL A 115 1.95 8.06 -0.99
C VAL A 115 2.18 7.72 -2.46
N LYS A 116 2.22 8.75 -3.33
CA LYS A 116 2.46 8.55 -4.76
C LYS A 116 3.81 7.91 -5.04
N ASP A 117 4.86 8.39 -4.37
CA ASP A 117 6.20 7.87 -4.58
C ASP A 117 6.32 6.39 -4.17
N ILE A 118 5.72 6.02 -3.04
CA ILE A 118 5.68 4.63 -2.57
C ILE A 118 4.87 3.75 -3.51
N ASP A 119 3.67 4.19 -3.91
CA ASP A 119 2.79 3.42 -4.80
C ASP A 119 3.45 3.19 -6.17
N ASN A 120 4.10 4.21 -6.73
CA ASN A 120 4.89 4.10 -7.96
C ASN A 120 6.03 3.08 -7.81
N TYR A 121 6.73 3.09 -6.66
CA TYR A 121 7.77 2.12 -6.39
C TYR A 121 7.24 0.69 -6.26
N ALA A 122 6.09 0.49 -5.60
CA ALA A 122 5.42 -0.81 -5.48
C ALA A 122 4.94 -1.36 -6.83
N LYS A 123 4.48 -0.48 -7.74
CA LYS A 123 4.16 -0.83 -9.14
C LYS A 123 5.40 -1.28 -9.89
N TRP A 124 6.50 -0.53 -9.78
CA TRP A 124 7.78 -0.89 -10.41
C TRP A 124 8.26 -2.29 -9.98
N ILE A 125 8.17 -2.66 -8.68
CA ILE A 125 8.49 -4.02 -8.22
C ILE A 125 7.65 -5.08 -8.95
N SER A 126 6.37 -4.79 -9.20
CA SER A 126 5.46 -5.73 -9.88
C SER A 126 5.83 -5.92 -11.35
N GLU A 127 6.14 -4.83 -12.05
CA GLU A 127 6.56 -4.83 -13.44
C GLU A 127 7.89 -5.60 -13.62
N GLU A 128 8.87 -5.33 -12.76
CA GLU A 128 10.17 -5.99 -12.80
C GLU A 128 10.07 -7.50 -12.50
N ASN A 129 9.16 -7.90 -11.60
CA ASN A 129 8.85 -9.31 -11.35
C ASN A 129 8.25 -10.04 -12.58
N LEU A 130 7.39 -9.35 -13.35
CA LEU A 130 6.79 -9.91 -14.56
C LEU A 130 7.82 -10.07 -15.68
N SER A 131 8.67 -9.07 -15.88
CA SER A 131 9.76 -9.10 -16.87
C SER A 131 10.72 -10.27 -16.63
N ASN A 132 11.12 -10.51 -15.38
CA ASN A 132 12.00 -11.62 -15.01
C ASN A 132 11.36 -13.01 -15.24
N LYS A 133 10.05 -13.15 -15.05
CA LYS A 133 9.34 -14.42 -15.34
C LYS A 133 9.32 -14.72 -16.84
N ASN A 134 9.14 -13.71 -17.68
CA ASN A 134 9.16 -13.86 -19.13
C ASN A 134 10.55 -14.24 -19.66
N GLU A 135 11.62 -13.68 -19.09
CA GLU A 135 13.00 -14.08 -19.42
C GLU A 135 13.34 -15.52 -19.00
N LEU A 136 12.84 -15.97 -17.85
CA LEU A 136 13.04 -17.35 -17.38
C LEU A 136 12.29 -18.39 -18.23
N CYS A 137 11.11 -18.02 -18.75
CA CYS A 137 10.35 -18.85 -19.70
C CYS A 137 11.05 -18.95 -21.06
N ASN A 138 11.65 -17.86 -21.55
CA ASN A 138 12.38 -17.86 -22.82
C ASN A 138 13.70 -18.64 -22.74
N LYS A 139 14.39 -18.65 -21.59
CA LYS A 139 15.62 -19.44 -21.40
C LYS A 139 15.40 -20.95 -21.31
N LYS A 140 14.22 -21.42 -20.86
CA LYS A 140 13.93 -22.86 -20.77
C LYS A 140 13.62 -23.53 -22.12
N ILE A 141 13.43 -22.76 -23.19
CA ILE A 141 13.10 -23.30 -24.52
C ILE A 141 14.36 -23.69 -25.31
N ILE A 142 15.55 -23.19 -24.95
CA ILE A 142 16.77 -23.36 -25.77
C ILE A 142 17.58 -24.62 -25.39
N ASP A 143 17.35 -25.25 -24.23
CA ASP A 143 18.20 -26.36 -23.73
C ASP A 143 17.55 -27.77 -23.74
N LYS A 144 16.49 -28.01 -24.54
CA LYS A 144 15.97 -29.38 -24.75
C LYS A 144 15.48 -29.62 -26.17
N GLU A 145 16.39 -29.55 -27.14
CA GLU A 145 16.31 -30.45 -28.30
C GLU A 145 17.11 -31.72 -27.95
N VAL A 146 16.40 -32.83 -27.75
CA VAL A 146 16.70 -34.20 -28.24
C VAL A 146 15.77 -35.20 -27.52
N ALA A 147 15.04 -35.95 -28.36
CA ALA A 147 14.41 -37.26 -28.12
C ALA A 147 13.06 -37.36 -27.36
N CYS A 148 12.00 -37.29 -28.17
CA CYS A 148 10.99 -38.33 -28.40
C CYS A 148 10.05 -38.87 -27.29
N SER A 149 8.76 -38.68 -27.62
CA SER A 149 7.64 -39.65 -27.65
C SER A 149 6.79 -39.94 -26.39
N LYS A 150 5.51 -39.49 -26.52
CA LYS A 150 4.22 -40.10 -26.13
C LYS A 150 4.11 -40.76 -24.73
N VAL A 151 3.22 -40.23 -23.87
CA VAL A 151 2.01 -40.93 -23.33
C VAL A 151 1.05 -39.89 -22.69
N ASP A 152 -0.15 -39.82 -23.26
CA ASP A 152 -1.52 -39.55 -22.78
C ASP A 152 -1.84 -38.72 -21.50
N ASP A 153 -2.63 -37.67 -21.78
CA ASP A 153 -3.87 -37.21 -21.12
C ASP A 153 -4.26 -37.72 -19.72
N LYS A 154 -4.51 -36.75 -18.83
CA LYS A 154 -5.83 -36.53 -18.18
C LYS A 154 -5.87 -35.26 -17.33
N LYS A 155 -6.80 -34.35 -17.69
CA LYS A 155 -7.70 -33.50 -16.87
C LYS A 155 -7.07 -32.74 -15.68
N ASP A 156 -7.20 -31.42 -15.56
CA ASP A 156 -8.49 -30.71 -15.50
C ASP A 156 -8.37 -29.25 -15.98
N ASN A 157 -9.10 -28.95 -17.05
CA ASN A 157 -9.82 -27.69 -17.15
C ASN A 157 -10.96 -27.73 -16.11
N LYS A 158 -10.87 -26.93 -15.05
CA LYS A 158 -12.05 -26.40 -14.35
C LYS A 158 -11.87 -24.89 -14.15
N ILE A 159 -12.40 -24.09 -15.06
CA ILE A 159 -13.76 -23.53 -15.02
C ILE A 159 -13.72 -22.13 -14.39
N LYS A 160 -14.01 -21.14 -15.24
CA LYS A 160 -14.66 -19.89 -14.86
C LYS A 160 -15.96 -20.26 -14.13
N GLU A 161 -15.98 -20.15 -12.80
CA GLU A 161 -17.21 -20.23 -12.02
C GLU A 161 -17.28 -19.06 -11.04
N ASN A 162 -18.26 -18.20 -11.30
CA ASN A 162 -19.03 -17.36 -10.39
C ASN A 162 -18.29 -16.50 -9.37
N ILE A 163 -18.27 -15.21 -9.70
CA ILE A 163 -18.08 -14.07 -8.82
C ILE A 163 -19.33 -13.99 -7.92
N GLU A 164 -19.36 -14.76 -6.84
CA GLU A 164 -20.31 -14.59 -5.73
C GLU A 164 -19.71 -15.21 -4.46
N ASN A 165 -19.38 -14.39 -3.45
CA ASN A 165 -19.06 -14.76 -2.06
C ASN A 165 -17.79 -15.58 -1.74
N LYS A 166 -16.60 -15.08 -2.08
CA LYS A 166 -15.30 -15.75 -1.85
C LYS A 166 -14.52 -15.25 -0.62
N GLY A 167 -15.08 -15.40 0.58
CA GLY A 167 -14.33 -15.18 1.83
C GLY A 167 -13.26 -16.26 2.07
N ILE A 168 -12.14 -15.89 2.70
CA ILE A 168 -11.04 -16.77 3.12
C ILE A 168 -11.36 -17.37 4.49
N GLU A 169 -11.18 -18.67 4.67
CA GLU A 169 -11.40 -19.33 5.95
C GLU A 169 -10.43 -18.84 7.04
N ILE A 170 -10.93 -18.64 8.26
CA ILE A 170 -10.18 -18.01 9.37
C ILE A 170 -8.86 -18.70 9.72
N PHE A 171 -8.74 -20.01 9.47
CA PHE A 171 -7.55 -20.80 9.81
C PHE A 171 -6.41 -20.70 8.77
N LYS A 172 -6.58 -19.94 7.68
CA LYS A 172 -5.56 -19.72 6.65
C LYS A 172 -4.60 -18.57 6.99
N ASP A 173 -3.58 -18.36 6.15
CA ASP A 173 -2.64 -17.25 6.30
C ASP A 173 -3.29 -15.90 5.96
N PHE A 174 -3.22 -14.98 6.91
CA PHE A 174 -3.67 -13.60 6.80
C PHE A 174 -2.53 -12.59 6.90
N SER A 175 -1.27 -13.02 6.92
CA SER A 175 -0.15 -12.08 6.81
C SER A 175 -0.37 -11.11 5.66
N LEU A 176 -0.28 -9.81 5.95
CA LEU A 176 -0.40 -8.72 4.98
C LEU A 176 -1.78 -8.58 4.34
N LYS A 177 -2.84 -9.08 5.00
CA LYS A 177 -4.23 -8.91 4.56
C LYS A 177 -5.02 -8.14 5.61
N ASN A 178 -5.76 -7.13 5.17
CA ASN A 178 -6.72 -6.41 6.00
C ASN A 178 -8.14 -6.90 5.72
N PRO A 179 -8.96 -7.13 6.75
CA PRO A 179 -10.34 -7.52 6.58
C PRO A 179 -11.17 -6.30 6.16
N LYS A 180 -12.12 -6.51 5.25
CA LYS A 180 -13.19 -5.55 4.90
C LYS A 180 -14.54 -5.96 5.46
N ALA A 181 -14.73 -7.27 5.61
CA ALA A 181 -15.91 -7.85 6.24
C ALA A 181 -15.60 -9.25 6.76
N PHE A 182 -16.46 -9.79 7.61
CA PHE A 182 -16.48 -11.21 7.89
C PHE A 182 -17.88 -11.78 7.73
N ARG A 183 -17.93 -13.08 7.44
CA ARG A 183 -19.15 -13.85 7.33
C ARG A 183 -19.16 -14.95 8.37
N LEU A 184 -20.25 -15.03 9.11
CA LEU A 184 -20.55 -16.14 10.01
C LEU A 184 -21.98 -16.60 9.74
N ASN A 185 -22.10 -17.79 9.15
CA ASN A 185 -23.36 -18.31 8.57
C ASN A 185 -23.92 -17.31 7.53
N ASP A 186 -25.16 -16.86 7.69
CA ASP A 186 -25.83 -15.92 6.78
C ASP A 186 -25.56 -14.45 7.12
N ASN A 187 -24.79 -14.15 8.17
CA ASN A 187 -24.48 -12.78 8.55
C ASN A 187 -23.17 -12.35 7.92
N VAL A 188 -23.22 -11.29 7.11
CA VAL A 188 -22.03 -10.55 6.64
C VAL A 188 -21.95 -9.24 7.40
N VAL A 189 -20.80 -8.96 7.99
CA VAL A 189 -20.56 -7.74 8.78
C VAL A 189 -19.31 -7.06 8.29
N GLU A 190 -19.46 -5.80 7.87
CA GLU A 190 -18.37 -4.94 7.43
C GLU A 190 -17.51 -4.49 8.61
N VAL A 191 -16.20 -4.42 8.38
CA VAL A 191 -15.19 -4.07 9.37
C VAL A 191 -14.16 -3.13 8.75
N GLU A 192 -13.64 -2.21 9.54
CA GLU A 192 -12.61 -1.27 9.07
C GLU A 192 -11.21 -1.89 9.12
N ASN A 193 -10.94 -2.68 10.16
CA ASN A 193 -9.63 -3.28 10.42
C ASN A 193 -9.75 -4.52 11.32
N TRP A 194 -8.61 -5.09 11.71
CA TRP A 194 -8.57 -6.27 12.58
C TRP A 194 -9.11 -6.02 14.00
N ASP A 195 -8.93 -4.82 14.56
CA ASP A 195 -9.43 -4.48 15.90
C ASP A 195 -10.95 -4.38 15.89
N ASP A 196 -11.53 -3.73 14.87
CA ASP A 196 -12.97 -3.67 14.65
C ASP A 196 -13.55 -5.07 14.40
N LEU A 197 -12.84 -5.93 13.66
CA LEU A 197 -13.22 -7.34 13.48
C LEU A 197 -13.29 -8.09 14.81
N LEU A 198 -12.34 -7.90 15.71
CA LEU A 198 -12.36 -8.52 17.05
C LEU A 198 -13.57 -8.08 17.85
N VAL A 199 -13.84 -6.77 17.91
CA VAL A 199 -14.96 -6.19 18.65
C VAL A 199 -16.30 -6.68 18.10
N LYS A 200 -16.51 -6.55 16.78
CA LYS A 200 -17.76 -7.00 16.13
C LYS A 200 -17.95 -8.50 16.21
N THR A 201 -16.87 -9.29 16.18
CA THR A 201 -16.96 -10.72 16.44
C THR A 201 -17.46 -10.98 17.86
N ALA A 202 -16.83 -10.39 18.88
CA ALA A 202 -17.25 -10.55 20.27
C ALA A 202 -18.71 -10.15 20.49
N GLU A 203 -19.16 -9.06 19.86
CA GLU A 203 -20.56 -8.63 19.90
C GLU A 203 -21.53 -9.66 19.31
N ILE A 204 -21.23 -10.19 18.11
CA ILE A 204 -22.09 -11.17 17.45
C ILE A 204 -22.15 -12.47 18.26
N LEU A 205 -21.00 -12.93 18.77
CA LEU A 205 -20.93 -14.13 19.60
C LEU A 205 -21.78 -13.97 20.86
N ASN A 206 -21.69 -12.82 21.55
CA ASN A 206 -22.50 -12.52 22.72
C ASN A 206 -23.99 -12.37 22.42
N LYS A 207 -24.37 -11.76 21.29
CA LYS A 207 -25.78 -11.49 20.94
C LYS A 207 -26.48 -12.73 20.41
N LYS A 208 -25.83 -13.51 19.54
CA LYS A 208 -26.48 -14.59 18.77
C LYS A 208 -26.08 -16.00 19.21
N TYR A 209 -24.92 -16.17 19.85
CA TYR A 209 -24.35 -17.48 20.14
C TYR A 209 -24.04 -17.70 21.63
N LYS A 210 -24.59 -16.87 22.52
CA LYS A 210 -24.36 -16.95 23.97
C LYS A 210 -24.58 -18.35 24.55
N GLU A 211 -25.64 -19.02 24.10
CA GLU A 211 -26.01 -20.36 24.57
C GLU A 211 -25.07 -21.45 24.06
N ASN A 212 -24.31 -21.19 22.98
CA ASN A 212 -23.39 -22.17 22.41
C ASN A 212 -22.23 -22.51 23.36
N LYS A 213 -21.91 -21.65 24.33
CA LYS A 213 -20.90 -21.95 25.36
C LYS A 213 -21.24 -23.19 26.18
N LYS A 214 -22.53 -23.55 26.28
CA LYS A 214 -23.02 -24.73 27.02
C LYS A 214 -22.99 -26.02 26.19
N LEU A 215 -22.71 -25.92 24.89
CA LEU A 215 -22.65 -27.08 24.01
C LEU A 215 -21.41 -27.93 24.30
N LYS A 216 -21.49 -29.21 23.93
CA LYS A 216 -20.35 -30.12 24.02
C LYS A 216 -19.18 -29.60 23.18
N PRO A 217 -17.93 -29.83 23.59
CA PRO A 217 -16.75 -29.43 22.83
C PRO A 217 -16.79 -29.96 21.40
N ILE A 218 -16.58 -29.09 20.42
CA ILE A 218 -16.35 -29.51 19.03
C ILE A 218 -14.89 -29.92 18.90
N GLN A 219 -14.63 -31.14 18.44
CA GLN A 219 -13.29 -31.54 18.03
C GLN A 219 -12.98 -30.90 16.67
N ASN A 220 -12.25 -29.80 16.69
CA ASN A 220 -11.72 -29.17 15.48
C ASN A 220 -10.33 -29.77 15.18
N GLU A 221 -10.25 -30.74 14.27
CA GLU A 221 -8.97 -31.27 13.73
C GLU A 221 -8.31 -30.30 12.72
N ILE A 222 -8.76 -29.05 12.67
CA ILE A 222 -8.33 -28.09 11.65
C ILE A 222 -6.92 -27.60 11.98
N LYS A 223 -5.98 -27.89 11.09
CA LYS A 223 -4.61 -27.38 11.20
C LYS A 223 -4.61 -25.87 10.93
N ILE A 224 -4.36 -25.10 11.97
CA ILE A 224 -4.21 -23.65 11.91
C ILE A 224 -2.87 -23.31 11.25
N PHE A 225 -2.89 -22.40 10.27
CA PHE A 225 -1.66 -21.93 9.66
C PHE A 225 -0.88 -21.04 10.63
N ASN A 226 0.34 -21.46 11.01
CA ASN A 226 1.17 -20.77 11.99
C ASN A 226 2.33 -20.04 11.31
N LYS A 227 2.13 -18.75 11.03
CA LYS A 227 3.18 -17.82 10.57
C LYS A 227 3.11 -16.56 11.40
N LYS A 228 4.27 -16.10 11.90
CA LYS A 228 4.36 -14.93 12.77
C LYS A 228 4.07 -13.66 11.98
N SER A 229 2.94 -13.02 12.26
CA SER A 229 2.57 -11.68 11.80
C SER A 229 1.49 -11.10 12.73
N ASN A 230 1.32 -9.77 12.75
CA ASN A 230 0.33 -9.13 13.60
C ASN A 230 -1.10 -9.57 13.25
N GLU A 231 -1.40 -9.68 11.95
CA GLU A 231 -2.70 -10.14 11.46
C GLU A 231 -3.00 -11.57 11.89
N ASN A 232 -2.00 -12.46 11.83
CA ASN A 232 -2.18 -13.84 12.28
C ASN A 232 -2.30 -13.93 13.80
N MET A 233 -1.71 -13.00 14.58
CA MET A 233 -1.94 -12.93 16.03
C MET A 233 -3.38 -12.53 16.34
N LEU A 234 -3.89 -11.46 15.71
CA LEU A 234 -5.28 -11.01 15.89
C LEU A 234 -6.28 -12.07 15.42
N ARG A 235 -6.02 -12.70 14.26
CA ARG A 235 -6.78 -13.85 13.78
C ARG A 235 -6.79 -15.02 14.76
N ASN A 236 -5.67 -15.30 15.43
CA ASN A 236 -5.64 -16.37 16.43
C ASN A 236 -6.53 -16.03 17.64
N THR A 237 -6.56 -14.76 18.07
CA THR A 237 -7.51 -14.31 19.09
C THR A 237 -8.97 -14.49 18.64
N VAL A 238 -9.28 -14.23 17.37
CA VAL A 238 -10.61 -14.54 16.80
C VAL A 238 -10.90 -16.04 16.88
N ILE A 239 -9.94 -16.89 16.51
CA ILE A 239 -10.09 -18.35 16.61
C ILE A 239 -10.35 -18.77 18.06
N ASP A 240 -9.64 -18.20 19.04
CA ASP A 240 -9.83 -18.49 20.45
C ASP A 240 -11.26 -18.13 20.90
N MET A 241 -11.78 -16.97 20.49
CA MET A 241 -13.18 -16.61 20.73
C MET A 241 -14.15 -17.61 20.07
N LEU A 242 -13.95 -17.96 18.79
CA LEU A 242 -14.82 -18.92 18.10
C LEU A 242 -14.82 -20.29 18.79
N ASN A 243 -13.66 -20.75 19.27
CA ASN A 243 -13.53 -21.99 20.02
C ASN A 243 -14.26 -21.93 21.38
N GLU A 244 -14.20 -20.80 22.09
CA GLU A 244 -14.94 -20.59 23.34
C GLU A 244 -16.45 -20.72 23.14
N TYR A 245 -16.97 -20.16 22.04
CA TYR A 245 -18.38 -20.23 21.64
C TYR A 245 -18.72 -21.48 20.82
N ARG A 246 -17.82 -22.45 20.73
CA ARG A 246 -18.03 -23.72 20.01
C ARG A 246 -18.53 -23.52 18.58
N ILE A 247 -17.90 -22.59 17.86
CA ILE A 247 -18.20 -22.34 16.44
C ILE A 247 -17.19 -23.07 15.57
N ASN A 248 -17.68 -23.68 14.47
CA ASN A 248 -16.81 -24.34 13.51
C ASN A 248 -16.05 -23.28 12.69
N LEU A 249 -14.72 -23.40 12.66
CA LEU A 249 -13.86 -22.44 11.96
C LEU A 249 -14.12 -22.38 10.44
N LYS A 250 -14.75 -23.41 9.85
CA LYS A 250 -15.16 -23.40 8.42
C LYS A 250 -16.30 -22.44 8.13
N ASP A 251 -17.12 -22.13 9.14
CA ASP A 251 -18.31 -21.28 9.00
C ASP A 251 -17.96 -19.80 9.11
N PHE A 252 -16.77 -19.50 9.65
CA PHE A 252 -16.24 -18.15 9.74
C PHE A 252 -15.27 -17.85 8.57
N LYS A 253 -15.63 -16.87 7.74
CA LYS A 253 -14.83 -16.45 6.59
C LYS A 253 -14.56 -14.96 6.64
N ILE A 254 -13.33 -14.55 6.36
CA ILE A 254 -12.93 -13.16 6.26
C ILE A 254 -12.90 -12.76 4.79
N ILE A 255 -13.53 -11.63 4.48
CA ILE A 255 -13.48 -10.97 3.18
C ILE A 255 -12.39 -9.91 3.27
N VAL A 256 -11.42 -9.98 2.35
CA VAL A 256 -10.24 -9.09 2.26
C VAL A 256 -10.31 -8.25 0.99
#